data_AF-A0A2D8SF48-F1
#
_entry.id   AF-A0A2D8SF48-F1
#
_cell.length_a   1.000
_cell.length_b   1.000
_cell.length_c   1.000
_cell.angle_alpha   90.00
_cell.angle_beta   90.00
_cell.angle_gamma   90.00
#
_symmetry.space_group_name_H-M   'P 1'
#
loop_
_entity.id
_entity.type
_entity.pdbx_description
1 polymer ?
#
loop_
_entity_poly.entity_id
_entity_poly.type
_entity_poly.pdbx_seq_one_letter_code
_entity_poly.pdbx_strand_id
1 'polypeptide(L)' 'MYKPKKVVLAYSGGLDTSIILKWLQTEYACEVVTFTADLGQ' A
#
# COMPACT_ATOMS: atom_id res chain seq x y z
N MET A 1 -20.20 3.06 -6.37
CA MET A 1 -18.84 3.63 -6.25
C MET A 1 -17.84 2.55 -6.63
N TYR A 2 -16.88 2.84 -7.49
CA TYR A 2 -15.87 1.87 -7.93
C TYR A 2 -14.87 1.60 -6.81
N LYS A 3 -14.71 0.34 -6.39
CA LYS A 3 -13.66 -0.09 -5.46
C LYS A 3 -12.51 -0.70 -6.28
N PRO A 4 -11.26 -0.26 -6.09
CA PRO A 4 -10.12 -0.85 -6.79
C PRO A 4 -10.00 -2.32 -6.39
N LYS A 5 -9.79 -3.21 -7.37
CA LYS A 5 -9.52 -4.63 -7.09
C LYS A 5 -8.08 -4.86 -6.63
N LYS A 6 -7.15 -4.05 -7.16
CA LYS A 6 -5.72 -4.17 -6.92
C LYS A 6 -5.07 -2.78 -6.90
N VAL A 7 -4.14 -2.56 -5.97
CA VAL A 7 -3.39 -1.31 -5.78
C VAL A 7 -1.90 -1.63 -5.66
N VAL A 8 -1.05 -0.81 -6.28
CA VAL A 8 0.40 -0.82 -6.03
C VAL A 8 0.71 0.35 -5.10
N LEU A 9 1.32 0.07 -3.95
CA LEU A 9 1.70 1.04 -2.94
C LEU A 9 3.21 1.25 -2.94
N ALA A 10 3.67 2.48 -3.18
CA ALA A 10 5.04 2.86 -2.87
C ALA A 10 5.24 2.78 -1.35
N TYR A 11 6.09 1.85 -0.91
CA TYR A 11 6.24 1.48 0.49
C TYR A 11 7.69 1.72 0.93
N SER A 12 7.88 2.66 1.85
CA SER A 12 9.21 3.00 2.37
C SER A 12 9.62 2.18 3.60
N GLY A 13 8.68 1.43 4.20
CA GLY A 13 8.89 0.74 5.48
C GLY A 13 8.61 1.61 6.71
N GLY A 14 8.29 2.89 6.53
CA GLY A 14 7.91 3.78 7.62
C GLY A 14 6.53 3.47 8.21
N LEU A 15 6.27 4.00 9.41
CA LEU A 15 5.00 3.85 10.13
C LEU A 15 3.81 4.29 9.27
N ASP A 16 3.92 5.44 8.61
CA ASP A 16 2.83 5.99 7.80
C ASP A 16 2.47 5.05 6.64
N THR A 17 3.48 4.56 5.89
CA THR A 17 3.26 3.63 4.78
C THR A 17 2.72 2.27 5.24
N SER A 18 3.06 1.86 6.48
CA SER A 18 2.53 0.65 7.12
C SER A 18 1.06 0.80 7.47
N ILE A 19 0.65 1.96 8.00
CA ILE A 19 -0.74 2.26 8.31
C ILE A 19 -1.57 2.35 7.02
N ILE A 20 -1.07 3.02 6.00
CA ILE A 20 -1.74 3.14 4.69
C ILE A 20 -1.98 1.76 4.06
N LEU A 21 -1.00 0.86 4.13
CA LEU A 21 -1.15 -0.52 3.65
C LEU A 21 -2.34 -1.21 4.33
N LYS A 22 -2.43 -1.12 5.66
CA LYS A 22 -3.52 -1.77 6.40
C LYS A 22 -4.87 -1.11 6.12
N TRP A 23 -4.89 0.22 5.98
CA TRP A 23 -6.09 0.97 5.66
C TRP A 23 -6.65 0.59 4.29
N LEU A 24 -5.81 0.49 3.25
CA LEU A 24 -6.23 0.06 1.91
C LEU A 24 -6.87 -1.33 1.92
N GLN A 25 -6.29 -2.27 2.67
CA GLN A 25 -6.85 -3.61 2.84
C GLN A 25 -8.20 -3.60 3.57
N THR A 26 -8.39 -2.69 4.53
CA THR A 26 -9.59 -2.70 5.40
C THR A 26 -10.76 -1.94 4.76
N GLU A 27 -10.51 -0.76 4.19
CA GLU A 27 -11.57 0.08 3.59
C GLU A 27 -12.01 -0.41 2.21
N TYR A 28 -11.05 -0.84 1.40
CA TYR A 28 -11.31 -1.23 0.02
C TYR A 28 -11.38 -2.74 -0.18
N ALA A 29 -10.96 -3.55 0.80
CA ALA A 29 -10.91 -5.01 0.69
C ALA A 29 -10.21 -5.45 -0.60
N CYS A 30 -9.12 -4.76 -0.95
CA CYS A 30 -8.41 -4.93 -2.22
C CYS A 30 -7.04 -5.56 -2.03
N GLU A 31 -6.51 -6.16 -3.10
CA GLU A 31 -5.15 -6.65 -3.12
C GLU A 31 -4.18 -5.46 -3.14
N VAL A 32 -3.22 -5.42 -2.21
CA VAL A 32 -2.20 -4.38 -2.16
C VAL A 32 -0.84 -5.01 -2.40
N VAL A 33 -0.15 -4.55 -3.43
CA VAL A 33 1.23 -4.94 -3.75
C VAL A 33 2.15 -3.80 -3.36
N THR A 34 3.13 -4.05 -2.50
CA THR A 34 4.11 -3.03 -2.13
C THR A 34 5.24 -2.96 -3.15
N PHE A 35 5.69 -1.75 -3.44
CA PHE A 35 6.88 -1.48 -4.22
C PHE A 35 7.84 -0.64 -3.39
N THR A 36 9.05 -1.17 -3.20
CA THR A 36 10.14 -0.48 -2.52
C THR A 36 11.30 -0.39 -3.51
N ALA A 37 11.75 0.82 -3.80
CA ALA A 37 12.95 1.05 -4.60
C ALA A 37 14.13 1.26 -3.65
N ASP A 38 15.22 0.54 -3.88
CA ASP A 38 16.49 0.81 -3.21
C ASP A 38 17.25 1.91 -3.97
N LEU A 39 17.51 3.02 -3.28
CA LEU A 39 18.23 4.18 -3.79
C LEU A 39 19.46 4.50 -2.92
N GLY A 40 19.91 3.55 -2.09
CA GLY A 40 20.96 3.74 -1.09
C GLY A 40 20.40 4.19 0.26
N GLN A 41 19.39 3.46 0.76
CA GLN A 41 18.56 3.76 1.94
C GLN A 41 19.32 4.34 3.15
#